data_AF-A0A066YK10-F1
#
_entry.id   AF-A0A066YK10-F1
#
_cell.length_a   1.000
_cell.length_b   1.000
_cell.length_c   1.000
_cell.angle_alpha   90.00
_cell.angle_beta   90.00
_cell.angle_gamma   90.00
#
_symmetry.space_group_name_H-M   'P 1'
#
loop_
_entity.id
_entity.type
_entity.pdbx_description
1 polymer ?
#
loop_
_entity_poly.entity_id
_entity_poly.type
_entity_poly.pdbx_seq_one_letter_code
_entity_poly.pdbx_strand_id
1 'polypeptide(L)' 'MAYADTLWRSGGHAELHVWPGAVHGFDTLAPDAAVSRAAVTARQDWLRRLLG' A
#
# COMPACT_ATOMS: atom_id res chain seq x y z
N MET A 1 3.25 6.30 -10.60
CA MET A 1 2.17 7.25 -10.25
C MET A 1 1.01 7.23 -11.23
N ALA A 2 1.23 7.06 -12.54
CA ALA A 2 0.19 7.14 -13.58
C ALA A 2 -1.07 6.29 -13.30
N TYR A 3 -0.93 5.10 -12.71
CA TYR A 3 -2.08 4.24 -12.40
C TYR A 3 -2.98 4.83 -11.30
N ALA A 4 -2.40 5.22 -10.15
CA ALA A 4 -3.15 5.86 -9.07
C ALA A 4 -3.76 7.19 -9.52
N ASP A 5 -3.03 7.97 -10.31
CA ASP A 5 -3.54 9.22 -10.90
C ASP A 5 -4.76 8.98 -11.80
N THR A 6 -4.70 7.93 -12.64
CA THR A 6 -5.82 7.56 -13.51
C THR A 6 -7.05 7.14 -12.70
N LEU A 7 -6.86 6.36 -11.62
CA LEU A 7 -7.95 5.98 -10.71
C LEU A 7 -8.60 7.20 -10.07
N TRP A 8 -7.82 8.16 -9.58
CA TRP A 8 -8.37 9.39 -9.00
C TRP A 8 -9.13 10.22 -10.04
N ARG A 9 -8.56 10.39 -11.24
CA ARG A 9 -9.19 11.14 -12.32
C ARG A 9 -10.49 10.51 -12.84
N SER A 10 -10.67 9.20 -12.71
CA SER A 10 -11.92 8.51 -13.03
C SER A 10 -12.94 8.51 -11.88
N GLY A 11 -12.70 9.27 -10.80
CA GLY A 11 -13.57 9.31 -9.63
C GLY A 11 -13.41 8.12 -8.67
N GLY A 12 -12.38 7.29 -8.87
CA GLY A 12 -12.04 6.20 -7.98
C GLY A 12 -11.30 6.68 -6.73
N HIS A 13 -11.41 5.90 -5.65
CA HIS A 13 -10.66 6.13 -4.42
C HIS A 13 -9.46 5.17 -4.34
N ALA A 14 -8.27 5.72 -4.09
CA ALA A 14 -7.04 4.95 -3.92
C ALA A 14 -6.06 5.68 -2.99
N GLU A 15 -5.18 4.93 -2.33
CA GLU A 15 -4.01 5.46 -1.62
C GLU A 15 -2.73 4.94 -2.32
N LEU A 16 -1.73 5.81 -2.52
CA LEU A 16 -0.41 5.42 -3.06
C LEU A 16 0.63 5.52 -1.95
N HIS A 17 1.25 4.39 -1.63
CA HIS A 17 2.32 4.29 -0.64
C HIS A 17 3.63 3.94 -1.34
N VAL A 18 4.69 4.73 -1.09
CA VAL A 18 6.04 4.48 -1.62
C VAL A 18 6.97 4.17 -0.45
N TRP A 19 7.67 3.04 -0.53
CA TRP A 19 8.51 2.51 0.55
C TRP A 19 9.99 2.49 0.11
N PRO A 20 10.79 3.52 0.44
CA PRO A 20 12.20 3.56 0.05
C PRO A 20 12.99 2.38 0.61
N GLY A 21 13.84 1.78 -0.22
CA GLY A 21 14.67 0.62 0.17
C GLY A 21 13.95 -0.73 0.16
N ALA A 22 12.64 -0.76 -0.09
CA ALA A 22 11.90 -2.00 -0.29
C ALA A 22 12.10 -2.55 -1.71
N VAL A 23 12.30 -3.86 -1.83
CA VAL A 23 12.33 -4.58 -3.12
C VAL A 23 10.95 -5.14 -3.47
N HIS A 24 10.74 -5.60 -4.70
CA HIS A 24 9.51 -6.31 -5.04
C HIS A 24 9.31 -7.55 -4.15
N GLY A 25 8.12 -7.69 -3.55
CA GLY A 25 7.79 -8.80 -2.65
C GLY A 25 8.44 -8.74 -1.26
N PHE A 26 8.95 -7.56 -0.85
CA PHE A 26 9.63 -7.38 0.43
C PHE A 26 8.84 -7.87 1.66
N ASP A 27 7.51 -7.74 1.66
CA ASP A 27 6.67 -8.18 2.76
C ASP A 27 6.59 -9.71 2.90
N THR A 28 6.84 -10.45 1.83
CA THR A 28 6.98 -11.92 1.86
C THR A 28 8.42 -12.35 2.13
N LEU A 29 9.40 -11.67 1.52
CA LEU A 29 10.81 -12.04 1.63
C LEU A 29 11.41 -11.71 3.01
N ALA A 30 10.93 -10.63 3.64
CA ALA A 30 11.38 -10.16 4.94
C ALA A 30 10.18 -9.68 5.77
N PRO A 31 9.29 -10.58 6.22
CA PRO A 31 8.04 -10.21 6.88
C PRO A 31 8.25 -9.40 8.17
N ASP A 32 9.36 -9.63 8.86
CA ASP A 32 9.72 -8.95 10.10
C ASP A 32 10.49 -7.64 9.90
N ALA A 33 10.77 -7.23 8.65
CA ALA A 33 11.34 -5.91 8.41
C ALA A 33 10.34 -4.81 8.81
N ALA A 34 10.83 -3.71 9.37
CA ALA A 34 9.98 -2.60 9.79
C ALA A 34 9.12 -2.05 8.63
N VAL A 35 9.69 -1.98 7.42
CA VAL A 35 8.99 -1.54 6.21
C VAL A 35 7.88 -2.51 5.80
N SER A 36 8.10 -3.82 5.93
CA SER A 36 7.10 -4.87 5.65
C SER A 36 5.90 -4.73 6.57
N ARG A 37 6.13 -4.63 7.89
CA ARG A 37 5.04 -4.43 8.85
C ARG A 37 4.26 -3.15 8.58
N ALA A 38 4.95 -2.04 8.30
CA ALA A 38 4.30 -0.76 7.99
C ALA A 38 3.39 -0.86 6.75
N ALA A 39 3.86 -1.49 5.68
CA ALA A 39 3.08 -1.66 4.45
C ALA A 39 1.85 -2.57 4.66
N VAL A 40 2.00 -3.66 5.42
CA VAL A 40 0.88 -4.57 5.76
C VAL A 40 -0.15 -3.85 6.63
N THR A 41 0.28 -3.11 7.65
CA THR A 41 -0.61 -2.33 8.51
C THR A 41 -1.39 -1.29 7.71
N ALA A 42 -0.72 -0.52 6.85
CA ALA A 42 -1.38 0.48 6.01
C ALA A 42 -2.48 -0.14 5.12
N ARG A 43 -2.20 -1.31 4.52
CA ARG A 43 -3.17 -2.07 3.72
C ARG A 43 -4.37 -2.52 4.56
N GLN A 44 -4.13 -3.08 5.75
CA GLN A 44 -5.20 -3.54 6.64
C GLN A 44 -6.06 -2.39 7.15
N ASP A 45 -5.44 -1.26 7.50
CA ASP A 45 -6.14 -0.06 7.96
C ASP A 45 -7.06 0.48 6.86
N TRP A 46 -6.60 0.52 5.61
CA TRP A 46 -7.42 0.95 4.48
C TRP A 46 -8.62 0.01 4.27
N LEU A 47 -8.41 -1.31 4.30
CA LEU A 47 -9.49 -2.29 4.17
C LEU A 47 -10.53 -2.15 5.28
N ARG A 48 -10.10 -1.96 6.54
CA ARG A 48 -11.00 -1.72 7.66
C ARG A 48 -11.83 -0.45 7.46
N ARG A 49 -11.23 0.65 7.01
CA ARG A 49 -11.98 1.88 6.68
C ARG A 49 -13.00 1.69 5.57
N LEU A 50 -12.70 0.83 4.59
CA LEU A 50 -13.57 0.61 3.42
C LEU A 50 -14.72 -0.36 3.71
N LEU A 51 -14.48 -1.39 4.51
CA LEU A 51 -15.42 -2.52 4.67
C LEU A 51 -16.23 -2.50 5.96
N GLY A 52 -15.80 -1.76 6.99
CA GLY A 52 -16.44 -1.75 8.32
C GLY A 52 -15.86 -2.83 9.24
#